data_AF-A0A914TVX3-F1
#
_entry.id   AF-A0A914TVX3-F1
#
_cell.length_a   1.000
_cell.length_b   1.000
_cell.length_c   1.000
_cell.angle_alpha   90.00
_cell.angle_beta   90.00
_cell.angle_gamma   90.00
#
_symmetry.space_group_name_H-M   'P 1'
#
loop_
_entity.id
_entity.type
_entity.pdbx_description
1 polymer ?
#
loop_
_entity_poly.entity_id
_entity_poly.type
_entity_poly.pdbx_seq_one_letter_code
_entity_poly.pdbx_strand_id
1 'polypeptide(L)' 'MKSAKIGIGAQIFNSVICQRVCIGEKCHNDASIIGNDQSIPDGTRLTNSVLQNEGEMDMDESFNKM' A
#
# COMPACT_ATOMS: atom_id res chain seq x y z
N MET A 1 -1.45 -17.80 7.20
CA MET A 1 -1.59 -16.74 6.19
C MET A 1 -1.92 -15.45 6.91
N LYS A 2 -1.10 -14.39 6.79
CA LYS A 2 -1.47 -13.06 7.30
C LYS A 2 -2.25 -12.34 6.19
N SER A 3 -3.55 -12.13 6.40
CA SER A 3 -4.44 -11.44 5.46
C SER A 3 -4.33 -9.92 5.60
N ALA A 4 -4.81 -9.18 4.59
CA ALA A 4 -5.04 -7.75 4.73
C ALA A 4 -6.13 -7.49 5.80
N LYS A 5 -6.04 -6.36 6.49
CA LYS A 5 -7.02 -5.86 7.46
C LYS A 5 -7.48 -4.48 7.05
N ILE A 6 -8.80 -4.29 7.02
CA ILE A 6 -9.43 -3.04 6.62
C ILE A 6 -10.26 -2.52 7.80
N GLY A 7 -9.93 -1.32 8.27
CA GLY A 7 -10.60 -0.67 9.39
C GLY A 7 -12.05 -0.30 9.10
N ILE A 8 -12.84 -0.16 10.15
CA ILE A 8 -14.25 0.19 10.05
C ILE A 8 -14.41 1.55 9.36
N GLY A 9 -15.34 1.63 8.42
CA GLY A 9 -15.62 2.86 7.67
C GLY A 9 -14.55 3.25 6.65
N ALA A 10 -13.50 2.44 6.46
CA ALA A 10 -12.58 2.64 5.36
C ALA A 10 -13.28 2.39 4.02
N GLN A 11 -12.94 3.19 3.02
CA GLN A 11 -13.47 3.11 1.67
C GLN A 11 -12.34 2.83 0.69
N ILE A 12 -12.51 1.81 -0.14
CA ILE A 12 -11.52 1.36 -1.12
C ILE A 12 -12.21 1.35 -2.50
N PHE A 13 -11.71 2.16 -3.42
CA PHE A 13 -12.24 2.28 -4.78
C PHE A 13 -11.10 2.11 -5.78
N ASN A 14 -11.33 1.35 -6.85
CA ASN A 14 -10.41 1.23 -7.99
C ASN A 14 -8.95 0.94 -7.61
N SER A 15 -8.74 0.24 -6.50
CA SER A 15 -7.43 0.12 -5.84
C SER A 15 -7.00 -1.32 -5.70
N VAL A 16 -5.69 -1.53 -5.62
CA VAL A 16 -5.06 -2.83 -5.37
C VAL A 16 -4.46 -2.83 -3.98
N ILE A 17 -4.86 -3.79 -3.14
CA ILE A 17 -4.31 -4.00 -1.80
C ILE A 17 -3.55 -5.32 -1.79
N CYS A 18 -2.24 -5.26 -1.55
CA CYS A 18 -1.37 -6.42 -1.52
C CYS A 18 -1.42 -7.13 -0.15
N GLN A 19 -0.46 -8.01 0.11
CA GLN A 19 -0.50 -8.89 1.29
C GLN A 19 -0.08 -8.15 2.56
N ARG A 20 -0.65 -8.57 3.69
CA ARG A 20 -0.26 -8.11 5.04
C ARG A 20 -0.39 -6.60 5.25
N VAL A 21 -1.23 -5.95 4.45
CA VAL A 21 -1.58 -4.54 4.61
C VAL A 21 -2.57 -4.37 5.77
N CYS A 22 -2.34 -3.37 6.61
CA CYS A 22 -3.31 -2.89 7.60
C CYS A 22 -3.75 -1.48 7.23
N ILE A 23 -5.02 -1.30 6.88
CA ILE A 23 -5.61 0.02 6.62
C ILE A 23 -6.45 0.42 7.83
N GLY A 24 -6.15 1.60 8.39
CA GLY A 24 -6.85 2.16 9.53
C GLY A 24 -8.32 2.50 9.27
N GLU A 25 -9.04 2.84 10.33
CA GLU A 25 -10.44 3.25 10.28
C GLU A 25 -10.64 4.53 9.46
N LYS A 26 -11.80 4.67 8.83
CA LYS A 26 -12.22 5.88 8.10
C LYS A 26 -11.22 6.38 7.03
N CYS A 27 -10.36 5.48 6.53
CA CYS A 27 -9.47 5.79 5.42
C CYS A 27 -10.26 5.93 4.11
N HIS A 28 -9.70 6.68 3.16
CA HIS A 28 -10.22 6.75 1.79
C HIS A 28 -9.08 6.47 0.82
N ASN A 29 -9.20 5.36 0.09
CA ASN A 29 -8.23 4.90 -0.89
C ASN A 29 -8.90 4.82 -2.26
N ASP A 30 -8.49 5.65 -3.20
CA ASP A 30 -9.04 5.70 -4.56
C ASP A 30 -7.93 5.60 -5.61
N ALA A 31 -8.13 4.77 -6.62
CA ALA A 31 -7.22 4.60 -7.75
C ALA A 31 -5.75 4.40 -7.35
N SER A 32 -5.48 3.63 -6.28
CA SER A 32 -4.16 3.53 -5.66
C SER A 32 -3.70 2.07 -5.49
N ILE A 33 -2.38 1.88 -5.37
CA ILE A 33 -1.74 0.58 -5.13
C ILE A 33 -1.05 0.63 -3.78
N ILE A 34 -1.41 -0.30 -2.88
CA ILE A 34 -0.77 -0.45 -1.58
C ILE A 34 0.01 -1.77 -1.57
N GLY A 35 1.33 -1.64 -1.57
CA GLY A 35 2.30 -2.74 -1.54
C GLY A 35 2.23 -3.60 -0.28
N ASN A 36 3.03 -4.65 -0.24
CA ASN A 36 3.06 -5.58 0.87
C ASN A 36 3.54 -4.91 2.16
N ASP A 37 3.05 -5.45 3.29
CA ASP A 37 3.52 -5.10 4.65
C ASP A 37 3.30 -3.63 5.05
N GLN A 38 2.41 -2.92 4.35
CA GLN A 38 2.08 -1.53 4.66
C GLN A 38 1.14 -1.38 5.87
N SER A 39 1.36 -0.34 6.67
CA SER A 39 0.44 0.08 7.73
C SER A 39 -0.02 1.52 7.50
N ILE A 40 -1.29 1.69 7.17
CA ILE A 40 -1.92 2.98 6.87
C ILE A 40 -2.68 3.47 8.10
N PRO A 41 -2.35 4.66 8.67
CA PRO A 41 -3.03 5.19 9.84
C PRO A 41 -4.51 5.54 9.59
N ASP A 42 -5.31 5.61 10.66
CA ASP A 42 -6.71 6.03 10.61
C ASP A 42 -6.90 7.39 9.92
N GLY A 43 -7.98 7.53 9.15
CA GLY A 43 -8.34 8.77 8.46
C GLY A 43 -7.44 9.15 7.28
N THR A 44 -6.49 8.30 6.90
CA THR A 44 -5.58 8.58 5.78
C THR A 44 -6.33 8.62 4.45
N ARG A 45 -5.94 9.58 3.60
CA ARG A 45 -6.47 9.74 2.24
C ARG A 45 -5.37 9.44 1.21
N LEU A 46 -5.59 8.41 0.40
CA LEU A 46 -4.74 8.02 -0.72
C LEU A 46 -5.55 8.14 -2.02
N THR A 47 -4.99 8.85 -3.00
CA THR A 47 -5.63 9.06 -4.30
C THR A 47 -4.56 9.05 -5.37
N ASN A 48 -4.72 8.22 -6.42
CA ASN A 48 -3.73 8.06 -7.49
C ASN A 48 -2.30 7.82 -6.96
N SER A 49 -2.16 7.02 -5.89
CA SER A 49 -0.92 6.84 -5.14
C SER A 49 -0.37 5.42 -5.24
N VAL A 50 0.96 5.27 -5.17
CA VAL A 50 1.63 3.97 -5.09
C VAL A 50 2.50 3.94 -3.83
N LEU A 51 2.18 3.04 -2.91
CA LEU A 51 3.00 2.71 -1.75
C LEU A 51 3.75 1.42 -2.05
N GLN A 52 5.07 1.51 -2.18
CA GLN A 52 5.92 0.35 -2.49
C GLN A 52 6.11 -0.54 -1.26
N ASN A 53 6.55 -1.79 -1.47
CA ASN A 53 6.82 -2.73 -0.39
C ASN A 53 7.85 -2.15 0.60
N GLU A 54 7.68 -2.38 1.90
CA GLU A 54 8.74 -2.03 2.85
C GLU A 54 9.95 -2.95 2.59
N GLY A 55 11.11 -2.36 2.26
CA GLY A 55 12.38 -3.10 2.17
C GLY A 55 12.84 -3.53 0.77
N GLU A 56 12.07 -3.26 -0.29
CA GLU A 56 12.53 -3.44 -1.67
C GLU A 56 13.15 -2.12 -2.18
N MET A 57 14.37 -1.81 -1.73
CA MET A 57 15.23 -0.94 -2.53
C MET A 57 15.72 -1.80 -3.70
N ASP A 58 15.09 -1.62 -4.86
CA ASP A 58 15.62 -2.13 -6.13
C ASP A 58 16.96 -1.43 -6.42
N MET A 59 18.05 -1.93 -5.85
CA MET A 59 19.39 -1.66 -6.35
C MET A 59 19.50 -2.36 -7.70
N ASP A 60 19.06 -1.67 -8.74
CA ASP A 60 19.34 -2.07 -10.11
C ASP A 60 20.83 -1.81 -10.40
N GLU A 61 21.70 -2.74 -10.00
CA GLU A 61 23.15 -2.72 -10.31
C GLU A 61 23.44 -2.96 -11.81
N SER A 62 22.41 -3.13 -12.65
CA SER A 62 22.58 -3.38 -14.09
C SER A 62 23.12 -2.17 -14.86
N PHE A 63 23.07 -0.95 -14.30
CA PHE A 63 23.55 0.27 -14.95
C PHE A 63 25.05 0.55 -14.79
N ASN A 64 25.78 -0.22 -13.99
CA ASN A 64 27.23 -0.02 -13.78
C ASN A 64 28.14 -0.91 -14.65
N LYS A 65 27.61 -1.47 -15.74
CA LYS A 65 28.40 -2.15 -16.78
C LYS A 65 28.43 -1.33 -18.07
N MET A 66 29.17 -0.22 -18.07
CA MET A 66 29.68 0.42 -19.29
C MET A 66 31.18 0.66 -19.15
#